data_AF-A0A7J7R5M4-F1
#
_entry.id   AF-A0A7J7R5M4-F1
#
_cell.length_a   1.000
_cell.length_b   1.000
_cell.length_c   1.000
_cell.angle_alpha   90.00
_cell.angle_beta   90.00
_cell.angle_gamma   90.00
#
_symmetry.space_group_name_H-M   'P 1'
#
loop_
_entity.id
_entity.type
_entity.pdbx_description
1 polymer ?
#
loop_
_entity_poly.entity_id
_entity_poly.type
_entity_poly.pdbx_seq_one_letter_code
_entity_poly.pdbx_strand_id
1 'polypeptide(L)'
;MCRDQARLGCRSRAITQGQQVTVMRGHCHLPDLASLEALRQRERLPSTTQQEDTEKIKLVPKVELCFKTCSPESQQINGKVKDTVKPDGESQ
;
A
#
# COMPACT_ATOMS: atom_id res chain seq x y z
N MET A 1 1.54 17.85 -0.77
CA MET A 1 0.48 17.54 -1.77
C MET A 1 -0.71 16.97 -1.02
N CYS A 2 -1.95 17.32 -1.41
CA CYS A 2 -3.12 16.83 -0.70
C CYS A 2 -3.29 15.31 -0.83
N ARG A 3 -3.61 14.64 0.28
CA ARG A 3 -3.89 13.20 0.35
C ARG A 3 -5.03 12.77 -0.57
N ASP A 4 -5.99 13.67 -0.79
CA ASP A 4 -7.19 13.41 -1.59
C ASP A 4 -6.99 13.70 -3.09
N GLN A 5 -5.75 13.67 -3.59
CA GLN A 5 -5.54 13.83 -5.03
C GLN A 5 -6.23 12.72 -5.82
N ALA A 6 -6.01 11.45 -5.49
CA ALA A 6 -6.59 10.34 -6.24
C ALA A 6 -8.10 10.23 -6.03
N ARG A 7 -8.57 10.55 -4.82
CA ARG A 7 -9.97 10.40 -4.42
C ARG A 7 -10.87 11.54 -4.93
N LEU A 8 -10.38 12.78 -4.85
CA LEU A 8 -11.19 13.99 -5.12
C LEU A 8 -10.61 14.86 -6.25
N GLY A 9 -9.53 14.43 -6.89
CA GLY A 9 -8.83 15.26 -7.89
C GLY A 9 -8.15 16.49 -7.29
N CYS A 10 -7.93 16.52 -5.96
CA CYS A 10 -7.41 17.69 -5.28
C CYS A 10 -5.95 17.97 -5.70
N ARG A 11 -5.68 19.21 -6.10
CA ARG A 11 -4.33 19.69 -6.50
C ARG A 11 -3.73 20.67 -5.49
N SER A 12 -4.23 20.69 -4.26
CA SER A 12 -3.68 21.53 -3.19
C SER A 12 -2.21 21.21 -2.93
N ARG A 13 -1.45 22.26 -2.63
CA ARG A 13 -0.01 22.22 -2.35
C ARG A 13 0.29 23.15 -1.18
N ALA A 14 1.15 22.68 -0.28
CA ALA A 14 1.72 23.43 0.81
C ALA A 14 3.20 23.07 0.91
N ILE A 15 4.01 24.01 1.39
CA ILE A 15 5.42 23.84 1.69
C ILE A 15 5.59 23.91 3.20
N THR A 16 6.35 22.97 3.76
CA THR A 16 6.72 22.96 5.18
C THR A 16 8.17 23.40 5.31
N GLN A 17 8.44 24.38 6.16
CA GLN A 17 9.77 24.90 6.49
C GLN A 17 9.92 24.91 8.01
N GLY A 18 10.58 23.88 8.57
CA GLY A 18 10.62 23.69 10.03
C GLY A 18 9.21 23.54 10.61
N GLN A 19 8.85 24.36 11.59
CA GLN A 19 7.51 24.40 12.18
C GLN A 19 6.50 25.23 11.37
N GLN A 20 6.96 25.95 10.34
CA GLN A 20 6.09 26.82 9.54
C GLN A 20 5.52 26.06 8.34
N VAL A 21 4.24 26.27 8.06
CA VAL A 21 3.55 25.70 6.90
C VAL A 21 2.93 26.83 6.10
N THR A 22 3.30 26.92 4.81
CA THR A 22 2.74 27.90 3.88
C THR A 22 1.92 27.19 2.81
N VAL A 23 0.66 27.61 2.63
CA VAL A 23 -0.24 27.07 1.61
C VAL A 23 0.00 27.78 0.29
N MET A 24 0.35 27.04 -0.76
CA MET A 24 0.52 27.58 -2.12
C MET A 24 -0.79 27.53 -2.92
N ARG A 25 -1.55 26.45 -2.76
CA ARG A 25 -2.83 26.23 -3.44
C ARG A 25 -3.84 25.64 -2.47
N GLY A 26 -5.00 26.27 -2.35
CA GLY A 26 -6.08 25.81 -1.47
C GLY A 26 -6.70 24.47 -1.88
N HIS A 27 -7.49 23.91 -0.96
CA HIS A 27 -8.24 22.68 -1.17
C HIS A 27 -9.59 22.98 -1.83
N CYS A 28 -10.07 22.05 -2.67
CA CYS A 28 -11.40 22.13 -3.29
C CYS A 28 -12.49 21.41 -2.47
N HIS A 29 -12.17 20.97 -1.26
CA HIS A 29 -13.03 20.16 -0.43
C HIS A 29 -12.83 20.52 1.05
N LEU A 30 -13.81 20.19 1.86
CA LEU A 30 -13.71 20.30 3.31
C LEU A 30 -12.76 19.23 3.87
N PRO A 31 -12.14 19.48 5.03
CA PRO A 31 -11.32 18.48 5.70
C PRO A 31 -12.17 17.36 6.26
N ASP A 32 -11.66 16.13 6.16
CA ASP A 32 -12.28 14.95 6.76
C ASP A 32 -11.83 14.84 8.23
N LEU A 33 -12.63 15.40 9.14
CA LEU A 33 -12.32 15.45 10.56
C LEU A 33 -12.21 14.07 11.20
N ALA A 34 -13.05 13.12 10.77
CA ALA A 34 -13.06 11.76 11.31
C ALA A 34 -11.77 11.03 10.95
N SER A 35 -11.29 11.12 9.70
CA SER A 35 -10.02 10.50 9.34
C SER A 35 -8.82 11.19 9.99
N LEU A 36 -8.84 12.51 10.13
CA LEU A 36 -7.80 13.26 10.84
C LEU A 36 -7.70 12.83 12.31
N GLU A 37 -8.83 12.68 13.00
CA GLU A 37 -8.86 12.22 14.37
C GLU A 37 -8.36 10.78 14.50
N ALA A 38 -8.80 9.88 13.61
CA ALA A 38 -8.34 8.50 13.60
C ALA A 38 -6.82 8.37 13.33
N LEU A 39 -6.21 9.33 12.64
CA LEU A 39 -4.75 9.40 12.48
C LEU A 39 -4.07 9.85 13.78
N ARG A 40 -4.55 10.91 14.42
CA ARG A 40 -3.99 11.39 15.70
C ARG A 40 -4.04 10.32 16.79
N GLN A 41 -5.13 9.56 16.86
CA GLN A 41 -5.25 8.45 17.82
C GLN A 41 -4.19 7.37 17.55
N ARG A 42 -3.93 7.04 16.28
CA ARG A 42 -2.87 6.09 15.89
C ARG A 42 -1.47 6.59 16.19
N GLU A 43 -1.21 7.90 16.03
CA GLU A 43 0.08 8.50 16.39
C GLU A 43 0.30 8.57 17.91
N ARG A 44 -0.78 8.71 18.69
CA ARG A 44 -0.71 8.72 20.16
C ARG A 44 -0.48 7.32 20.75
N LEU A 45 -1.00 6.28 20.10
CA LEU A 45 -0.77 4.91 20.55
C LEU A 45 0.72 4.58 20.35
N PRO A 46 1.41 4.03 21.37
CA PRO A 46 2.75 3.53 21.18
C PRO A 46 2.70 2.52 20.04
N SER A 47 3.53 2.75 19.02
CA SER A 47 3.65 1.81 17.89
C SER A 47 3.86 0.41 18.47
N THR A 48 2.90 -0.48 18.28
CA THR A 48 2.95 -1.86 18.82
C THR A 48 4.11 -2.67 18.24
N THR A 49 4.89 -2.09 17.33
CA THR A 49 6.14 -2.60 16.78
C THR A 49 7.31 -2.65 17.77
N GLN A 50 7.20 -2.11 18.99
CA GLN A 50 8.25 -2.18 20.03
C GLN A 50 7.87 -3.10 21.22
N GLN A 51 6.78 -3.87 21.12
CA GLN A 51 6.34 -4.78 22.19
C GLN A 51 6.53 -6.27 21.82
N GLU A 52 7.53 -6.60 21.00
CA GLU A 52 7.93 -7.99 20.75
C GLU A 52 9.41 -8.27 21.09
N ASP A 53 10.20 -7.30 21.59
CA ASP A 53 11.65 -7.48 21.80
C ASP A 53 12.08 -7.57 23.27
N THR A 54 11.16 -7.80 24.21
CA THR A 54 11.58 -8.05 25.60
C THR A 54 10.63 -9.05 26.22
N GLU A 55 11.09 -10.31 26.23
CA GLU A 55 10.64 -11.41 27.09
C GLU A 55 9.52 -12.32 26.57
N LYS A 56 9.92 -13.35 25.81
CA LYS A 56 9.54 -14.79 25.87
C LYS A 56 9.60 -15.40 24.46
N ILE A 57 10.67 -16.09 24.09
CA ILE A 57 10.86 -17.54 24.30
C ILE A 57 9.79 -18.37 23.57
N LYS A 58 10.27 -19.09 22.54
CA LYS A 58 9.68 -20.23 21.81
C LYS A 58 8.37 -20.00 21.06
N LEU A 59 8.49 -19.75 19.75
CA LEU A 59 7.90 -20.61 18.71
C LEU A 59 8.44 -20.22 17.33
N VAL A 60 9.31 -21.08 16.81
CA VAL A 60 9.36 -21.68 15.45
C VAL A 60 8.58 -20.93 14.33
N PRO A 61 9.15 -20.81 13.10
CA PRO A 61 9.10 -19.62 12.26
C PRO A 61 7.73 -19.24 11.69
N LYS A 62 7.50 -17.92 11.65
CA LYS A 62 6.44 -17.15 10.96
C LYS A 62 6.52 -17.26 9.42
N VAL A 63 6.73 -18.47 8.87
CA VAL A 63 6.65 -18.76 7.43
C VAL A 63 5.28 -19.32 7.04
N GLU A 64 4.55 -19.95 7.96
CA GLU A 64 3.25 -20.58 7.63
C GLU A 64 2.07 -19.61 7.56
N LEU A 65 2.15 -18.43 8.18
CA LEU A 65 1.00 -17.50 8.21
C LEU A 65 0.78 -16.75 6.88
N CYS A 66 1.78 -16.73 5.98
CA CYS A 66 1.68 -16.04 4.69
C CYS A 66 1.03 -16.90 3.58
N PHE A 67 0.85 -18.21 3.77
CA PHE A 67 0.32 -19.08 2.70
C PHE A 67 -1.18 -19.39 2.82
N LYS A 68 -1.82 -19.06 3.95
CA LYS A 68 -3.20 -19.48 4.24
C LYS A 68 -4.26 -18.41 4.02
N THR A 69 -4.06 -17.53 3.05
CA THR A 69 -5.16 -16.78 2.40
C THR A 69 -5.18 -16.93 0.88
N CYS A 70 -4.30 -17.73 0.29
CA CYS A 70 -4.52 -18.23 -1.06
C CYS A 70 -5.40 -19.48 -0.97
N SER A 71 -6.70 -19.28 -1.14
CA SER A 71 -7.65 -20.38 -1.36
C SER A 71 -7.23 -21.12 -2.65
N PRO A 72 -6.94 -22.42 -2.63
CA PRO A 72 -6.29 -23.09 -3.76
C PRO A 72 -7.30 -23.66 -4.76
N GLU A 73 -8.27 -22.88 -5.25
CA GLU A 73 -9.13 -23.34 -6.37
C GLU A 73 -9.55 -22.17 -7.28
N SER A 74 -8.69 -21.84 -8.23
CA SER A 74 -9.16 -21.41 -9.56
C SER A 74 -8.09 -21.72 -10.61
N GLN A 75 -7.83 -23.01 -10.79
CA GLN A 75 -7.22 -23.51 -12.02
C GLN A 75 -8.30 -23.56 -13.09
N GLN A 76 -8.63 -22.43 -13.73
CA GLN A 76 -9.28 -22.44 -15.04
C GLN A 76 -8.87 -21.20 -15.85
N ILE A 77 -7.69 -21.25 -16.45
CA ILE A 77 -7.47 -20.53 -17.71
C ILE A 77 -7.44 -21.56 -18.84
N ASN A 78 -8.64 -21.99 -19.24
CA ASN A 78 -8.82 -22.56 -20.56
C ASN A 78 -8.88 -21.39 -21.55
N GLY A 79 -7.79 -21.19 -22.29
CA GLY A 79 -7.61 -20.06 -23.19
C GLY A 79 -6.57 -20.39 -24.25
N LYS A 80 -6.91 -21.33 -25.12
CA LYS A 80 -6.24 -21.65 -26.38
C LYS A 80 -5.86 -20.37 -27.14
N VAL A 81 -4.58 -19.99 -27.13
CA VAL A 81 -4.00 -19.11 -28.16
C VAL A 81 -3.06 -19.96 -29.00
N LYS A 82 -3.47 -20.21 -30.25
CA LYS A 82 -2.61 -20.74 -31.30
C LYS A 82 -1.87 -19.53 -31.86
N ASP A 83 -0.58 -19.42 -31.60
CA ASP A 83 0.29 -18.57 -32.42
C ASP A 83 1.36 -19.45 -33.05
N THR A 84 1.18 -19.67 -34.35
CA THR A 84 2.19 -20.25 -35.23
C THR A 84 3.25 -19.19 -35.46
N VAL A 85 4.42 -19.36 -34.83
CA VAL A 85 5.64 -18.69 -35.27
C VAL A 85 6.65 -19.77 -35.60
N LYS A 86 6.91 -19.92 -36.89
CA LYS A 86 8.05 -20.68 -37.39
C LYS A 86 9.31 -19.85 -37.17
N PRO A 87 10.37 -20.39 -36.55
CA PRO A 87 11.70 -19.86 -36.73
C PRO A 87 12.27 -20.45 -38.02
N ASP A 88 12.27 -19.66 -39.09
CA ASP A 88 13.19 -19.86 -40.19
C ASP A 88 14.58 -19.39 -39.75
N GLY A 89 15.59 -20.24 -39.97
CA GLY A 89 16.98 -19.80 -40.06
C GLY A 89 17.96 -20.60 -39.21
N GLU A 90 18.59 -21.61 -39.83
CA GLU A 90 20.05 -21.70 -39.77
C GLU A 90 20.59 -22.37 -41.04
N SER A 91 21.57 -21.70 -41.64
CA SER A 91 22.42 -22.15 -42.73
C SER A 91 23.25 -23.36 -42.32
N GLN A 92 23.37 -24.36 -43.20
CA GLN A 92 24.59 -24.64 -43.99
C GLN A 92 24.29 -25.71 -45.03
#